data_AF-X6MAZ2-F1
#
_entry.id   AF-X6MAZ2-F1
#
_cell.length_a   1.000
_cell.length_b   1.000
_cell.length_c   1.000
_cell.angle_alpha   90.00
_cell.angle_beta   90.00
_cell.angle_gamma   90.00
#
_symmetry.space_group_name_H-M   'P 1'
#
loop_
_entity.id
_entity.type
_entity.pdbx_description
1 polymer ?
#
loop_
_entity_poly.entity_id
_entity_poly.type
_entity_poly.pdbx_seq_one_letter_code
_entity_poly.pdbx_strand_id
1 'polypeptide(L)'
;MLNKKKKKKKRAVLGEMGVHLPRPKIKVRLLFLDVDGVLNYERFISEGNKDQLSLPHLKRVRRIIDYTDCRIVLSTSWRLIPQAKAKLMEQLGRVDIDVKKYIIGETPSLQYVARYHEIDMYLKNDNVCAIYDVISWVAVDDLPLNRSAEGQAIMNGHFVRTSFTTGMTEDDMKEVIALLLHKQVKDINWNAIVPQKPIPSKSVKPAIEEKKMDAKSSIPTGSTSRPPKNNLAVGEFVVERKVSEIPGKQHSTFQPKQPVGNNNQIARKPISEFRKKLKEKQNDTLNVTQPIDDTDQLVTNYNKRTETEISEMNSKQMQEYGFRSEILMDSQILMDDAQ
;
A
#
# COMPACT_ATOMS: atom_id res chain seq x y z
N MET A 1 49.17 52.26 39.89
CA MET A 1 48.98 51.08 39.00
C MET A 1 48.32 49.91 39.73
N LEU A 2 47.04 49.94 40.14
CA LEU A 2 46.44 48.75 40.78
C LEU A 2 44.89 48.79 40.81
N ASN A 3 44.19 48.57 39.69
CA ASN A 3 42.75 48.19 39.77
C ASN A 3 42.08 47.61 38.50
N LYS A 4 42.75 46.71 37.75
CA LYS A 4 42.14 46.10 36.54
C LYS A 4 41.98 44.57 36.56
N LYS A 5 42.11 43.89 37.71
CA LYS A 5 42.10 42.40 37.77
C LYS A 5 40.89 41.72 38.43
N LYS A 6 39.80 42.43 38.79
CA LYS A 6 38.64 41.80 39.47
C LYS A 6 37.33 41.65 38.66
N LYS A 7 37.31 41.94 37.36
CA LYS A 7 36.09 41.81 36.51
C LYS A 7 36.01 40.57 35.60
N LYS A 8 36.91 39.58 35.76
CA LYS A 8 36.94 38.37 34.91
C LYS A 8 36.42 37.07 35.55
N LYS A 9 35.84 37.11 36.76
CA LYS A 9 35.44 35.89 37.50
C LYS A 9 33.96 35.80 37.92
N LYS A 10 33.06 36.51 37.25
CA LYS A 10 31.58 36.41 37.49
C LYS A 10 30.77 36.03 36.23
N ARG A 11 31.39 35.31 35.29
CA ARG A 11 30.74 34.88 34.04
C ARG A 11 30.77 33.36 33.81
N ALA A 12 30.92 32.58 34.88
CA ALA A 12 31.09 31.11 34.80
C ALA A 12 30.27 30.33 35.82
N VAL A 13 29.10 30.84 36.26
CA VAL A 13 28.18 30.08 37.14
C VAL A 13 26.71 30.29 36.72
N LEU A 14 26.47 30.32 35.41
CA LEU A 14 25.13 30.20 34.82
C LEU A 14 25.16 29.25 33.61
N GLY A 15 26.03 28.25 33.70
CA GLY A 15 25.94 27.06 32.87
C GLY A 15 24.98 26.08 33.53
N GLU A 16 24.19 25.40 32.71
CA GLU A 16 23.61 24.07 33.01
C GLU A 16 22.26 24.00 33.73
N MET A 17 21.39 25.00 33.53
CA MET A 17 19.94 24.72 33.48
C MET A 17 19.36 25.33 32.21
N GLY A 18 19.97 24.98 31.07
CA GLY A 18 19.44 25.33 29.76
C GLY A 18 18.10 24.66 29.57
N VAL A 19 17.03 25.36 29.95
CA VAL A 19 15.64 24.97 29.68
C VAL A 19 15.51 24.95 28.16
N HIS A 20 15.75 23.79 27.55
CA HIS A 20 15.62 23.64 26.11
C HIS A 20 14.13 23.68 25.82
N LEU A 21 13.62 24.87 25.49
CA LEU A 21 12.24 25.00 25.06
C LEU A 21 12.02 24.04 23.89
N PRO A 22 11.03 23.15 23.96
CA PRO A 22 10.79 22.18 22.91
C PRO A 22 10.55 22.93 21.61
N ARG A 23 11.22 22.50 20.53
CA ARG A 23 11.02 23.10 19.21
C ARG A 23 9.54 22.95 18.83
N PRO A 24 8.91 23.98 18.23
CA PRO A 24 7.54 23.87 17.77
C PRO A 24 7.44 22.77 16.70
N LYS A 25 6.49 21.84 16.90
CA LYS A 25 6.23 20.74 15.98
C LYS A 25 5.50 21.22 14.72
N ILE A 26 5.71 20.54 13.60
CA ILE A 26 5.06 20.84 12.32
C ILE A 26 3.69 20.16 12.30
N LYS A 27 2.61 20.94 12.20
CA LYS A 27 1.26 20.41 12.02
C LYS A 27 1.14 19.67 10.69
N VAL A 28 0.68 18.42 10.70
CA VAL A 28 0.62 17.59 9.50
C VAL A 28 -0.61 16.69 9.46
N ARG A 29 -1.15 16.49 8.25
CA ARG A 29 -2.15 15.46 7.95
C ARG A 29 -1.47 14.30 7.24
N LEU A 30 -1.76 13.06 7.61
CA LEU A 30 -1.09 11.89 7.04
C LEU A 30 -2.03 11.03 6.20
N LEU A 31 -1.57 10.64 5.01
CA LEU A 31 -2.18 9.62 4.18
C LEU A 31 -1.28 8.37 4.21
N PHE A 32 -1.73 7.30 4.87
CA PHE A 32 -1.11 5.99 4.77
C PHE A 32 -1.61 5.32 3.50
N LEU A 33 -0.73 5.18 2.52
CA LEU A 33 -1.10 4.79 1.16
C LEU A 33 -0.61 3.37 0.86
N ASP A 34 -1.54 2.46 0.60
CA ASP A 34 -1.23 1.21 -0.09
C ASP A 34 -1.20 1.40 -1.62
N VAL A 35 -0.64 0.42 -2.33
CA VAL A 35 -0.55 0.37 -3.78
C VAL A 35 -1.44 -0.74 -4.33
N ASP A 36 -1.31 -1.95 -3.80
CA ASP A 36 -2.02 -3.12 -4.31
C ASP A 36 -3.52 -2.98 -4.01
N GLY A 37 -4.39 -3.12 -5.02
CA GLY A 37 -5.83 -2.91 -4.85
C GLY A 37 -6.26 -1.47 -4.55
N VAL A 38 -5.33 -0.50 -4.59
CA VAL A 38 -5.58 0.94 -4.43
C VAL A 38 -5.20 1.69 -5.71
N LEU A 39 -3.91 1.68 -6.06
CA LEU A 39 -3.36 2.36 -7.24
C LEU A 39 -3.24 1.42 -8.44
N ASN A 40 -3.05 0.13 -8.20
CA ASN A 40 -3.32 -0.92 -9.17
C ASN A 40 -4.61 -1.66 -8.76
N TYR A 41 -5.07 -2.58 -9.59
CA TYR A 41 -6.26 -3.39 -9.33
C TYR A 41 -6.21 -4.66 -10.17
N GLU A 42 -7.10 -5.60 -9.86
CA GLU A 42 -7.17 -6.97 -10.42
C GLU A 42 -6.90 -7.04 -11.93
N ARG A 43 -7.43 -6.11 -12.72
CA ARG A 43 -7.24 -6.09 -14.17
C ARG A 43 -5.76 -6.11 -14.58
N PHE A 44 -4.93 -5.27 -13.95
CA PHE A 44 -3.50 -5.23 -14.27
C PHE A 44 -2.80 -6.54 -13.91
N ILE A 45 -3.24 -7.21 -12.86
CA ILE A 45 -2.70 -8.49 -12.45
C ILE A 45 -3.10 -9.58 -13.45
N SER A 46 -4.37 -9.61 -13.87
CA SER A 46 -4.88 -10.56 -14.87
C SER A 46 -4.23 -10.41 -16.24
N GLU A 47 -3.81 -9.20 -16.62
CA GLU A 47 -3.10 -8.91 -17.87
C GLU A 47 -1.58 -9.16 -17.76
N GLY A 48 -1.09 -9.73 -16.65
CA GLY A 48 0.33 -10.00 -16.42
C GLY A 48 1.16 -8.75 -16.04
N ASN A 49 0.50 -7.60 -15.87
CA ASN A 49 1.10 -6.29 -15.60
C ASN A 49 0.98 -5.89 -14.11
N LYS A 50 1.29 -6.80 -13.18
CA LYS A 50 1.13 -6.58 -11.72
C LYS A 50 1.77 -5.29 -11.18
N ASP A 51 2.83 -4.81 -11.83
CA ASP A 51 3.52 -3.59 -11.42
C ASP A 51 2.93 -2.31 -12.06
N GLN A 52 1.86 -2.40 -12.85
CA GLN A 52 1.26 -1.25 -13.54
C GLN A 52 0.36 -0.45 -12.59
N LEU A 53 0.49 0.88 -12.62
CA LEU A 53 -0.32 1.79 -11.83
C LEU A 53 -1.35 2.51 -12.70
N SER A 54 -2.56 2.68 -12.17
CA SER A 54 -3.67 3.39 -12.81
C SER A 54 -3.45 4.89 -12.77
N LEU A 55 -3.32 5.53 -13.95
CA LEU A 55 -3.25 6.98 -14.06
C LEU A 55 -4.45 7.69 -13.41
N PRO A 56 -5.71 7.24 -13.57
CA PRO A 56 -6.84 7.76 -12.81
C PRO A 56 -6.63 7.73 -11.28
N HIS A 57 -6.07 6.65 -10.74
CA HIS A 57 -5.90 6.50 -9.28
C HIS A 57 -4.78 7.42 -8.76
N LEU A 58 -3.69 7.54 -9.52
CA LEU A 58 -2.62 8.51 -9.23
C LEU A 58 -3.14 9.95 -9.24
N LYS A 59 -4.00 10.32 -10.19
CA LYS A 59 -4.64 11.64 -10.24
C LYS A 59 -5.55 11.90 -9.02
N ARG A 60 -6.19 10.87 -8.47
CA ARG A 60 -6.97 10.98 -7.22
C ARG A 60 -6.08 11.23 -6.02
N VAL A 61 -4.92 10.56 -5.90
CA VAL A 61 -3.93 10.87 -4.86
C VAL A 61 -3.47 12.33 -4.97
N ARG A 62 -3.17 12.80 -6.19
CA ARG A 62 -2.81 14.20 -6.42
C ARG A 62 -3.90 15.16 -5.94
N ARG A 63 -5.17 14.88 -6.24
CA ARG A 63 -6.30 15.67 -5.74
C ARG A 63 -6.38 15.66 -4.22
N ILE A 64 -6.24 14.50 -3.56
CA ILE A 64 -6.23 14.41 -2.09
C ILE A 64 -5.19 15.37 -1.51
N ILE A 65 -3.95 15.31 -2.01
CA ILE A 65 -2.86 16.21 -1.59
C ILE A 65 -3.25 17.68 -1.79
N ASP A 66 -3.78 18.03 -2.96
CA ASP A 66 -4.15 19.42 -3.29
C ASP A 66 -5.24 19.97 -2.36
N TYR A 67 -6.17 19.13 -1.87
CA TYR A 67 -7.24 19.56 -0.95
C TYR A 67 -6.81 19.66 0.50
N THR A 68 -5.94 18.75 0.93
CA THR A 68 -5.71 18.55 2.36
C THR A 68 -4.32 19.02 2.80
N ASP A 69 -3.43 19.30 1.83
CA ASP A 69 -1.98 19.45 2.02
C ASP A 69 -1.41 18.32 2.89
N CYS A 70 -1.93 17.10 2.72
CA CYS A 70 -1.44 15.96 3.50
C CYS A 70 -0.03 15.56 3.03
N ARG A 71 0.65 14.81 3.89
CA ARG A 71 1.87 14.09 3.56
C ARG A 71 1.57 12.60 3.49
N ILE A 72 2.30 11.90 2.65
CA ILE A 72 2.16 10.47 2.40
C ILE A 72 3.16 9.72 3.26
N VAL A 73 2.68 8.65 3.89
CA VAL A 73 3.48 7.58 4.48
C VAL A 73 3.19 6.32 3.67
N LEU A 74 4.23 5.67 3.15
CA LEU A 74 4.04 4.44 2.39
C LEU A 74 3.63 3.31 3.35
N SER A 75 2.42 2.77 3.19
CA SER A 75 1.92 1.62 3.93
C SER A 75 1.58 0.51 2.94
N THR A 76 2.61 0.04 2.23
CA THR A 76 2.48 -0.89 1.12
C THR A 76 3.63 -1.89 1.10
N SER A 77 3.39 -3.11 0.63
CA SER A 77 4.44 -4.11 0.40
C SER A 77 5.57 -3.59 -0.52
N TRP A 78 5.22 -2.68 -1.45
CA TRP A 78 6.16 -2.09 -2.41
C TRP A 78 7.31 -1.34 -1.76
N ARG A 79 7.14 -0.85 -0.51
CA ARG A 79 8.19 -0.15 0.23
C ARG A 79 9.40 -1.05 0.54
N LEU A 80 9.20 -2.37 0.57
CA LEU A 80 10.22 -3.38 0.86
C LEU A 80 11.01 -3.80 -0.39
N ILE A 81 10.52 -3.46 -1.59
CA ILE A 81 11.11 -3.88 -2.86
C ILE A 81 11.63 -2.63 -3.58
N PRO A 82 12.96 -2.40 -3.64
CA PRO A 82 13.53 -1.16 -4.17
C PRO A 82 13.03 -0.77 -5.57
N GLN A 83 12.86 -1.75 -6.45
CA GLN A 83 12.38 -1.56 -7.82
C GLN A 83 10.91 -1.12 -7.85
N ALA A 84 10.06 -1.74 -7.04
CA ALA A 84 8.65 -1.39 -6.93
C ALA A 84 8.50 0.02 -6.33
N LYS A 85 9.23 0.31 -5.24
CA LYS A 85 9.28 1.65 -4.64
C LYS A 85 9.74 2.71 -5.65
N ALA A 86 10.83 2.46 -6.39
CA ALA A 86 11.32 3.40 -7.41
C ALA A 86 10.27 3.67 -8.50
N LYS A 87 9.57 2.63 -8.95
CA LYS A 87 8.46 2.74 -9.91
C LYS A 87 7.32 3.58 -9.36
N LEU A 88 6.91 3.36 -8.10
CA LEU A 88 5.89 4.17 -7.44
C LEU A 88 6.29 5.65 -7.40
N MET A 89 7.54 5.96 -7.00
CA MET A 89 8.05 7.33 -6.97
C MET A 89 8.01 7.99 -8.35
N GLU A 90 8.45 7.27 -9.38
CA GLU A 90 8.43 7.75 -10.77
C GLU A 90 6.99 8.07 -11.22
N GLN A 91 6.04 7.16 -11.00
CA GLN A 91 4.66 7.35 -11.43
C GLN A 91 3.94 8.47 -10.65
N LEU A 92 4.23 8.65 -9.37
CA LEU A 92 3.74 9.80 -8.60
C LEU A 92 4.31 11.12 -9.17
N GLY A 93 5.59 11.13 -9.55
CA GLY A 93 6.21 12.27 -10.23
C GLY A 93 5.56 12.62 -11.57
N ARG A 94 5.10 11.61 -12.33
CA ARG A 94 4.38 11.81 -13.61
C ARG A 94 3.01 12.47 -13.48
N VAL A 95 2.44 12.52 -12.27
CA VAL A 95 1.21 13.29 -11.96
C VAL A 95 1.50 14.53 -11.11
N ASP A 96 2.71 15.08 -11.26
CA ASP A 96 3.19 16.31 -10.63
C ASP A 96 3.22 16.27 -9.09
N ILE A 97 3.32 15.08 -8.48
CA ILE A 97 3.55 14.97 -7.04
C ILE A 97 5.06 15.06 -6.78
N ASP A 98 5.49 16.12 -6.09
CA ASP A 98 6.86 16.23 -5.58
C ASP A 98 7.08 15.21 -4.46
N VAL A 99 7.64 14.06 -4.82
CA VAL A 99 7.88 12.94 -3.92
C VAL A 99 8.77 13.31 -2.73
N LYS A 100 9.72 14.24 -2.89
CA LYS A 100 10.60 14.67 -1.79
C LYS A 100 9.85 15.54 -0.77
N LYS A 101 8.89 16.32 -1.25
CA LYS A 101 8.06 17.18 -0.40
C LYS A 101 6.96 16.38 0.30
N TYR A 102 6.27 15.53 -0.44
CA TYR A 102 5.03 14.92 0.02
C TYR A 102 5.20 13.56 0.68
N ILE A 103 6.21 12.78 0.33
CA ILE A 103 6.45 11.48 0.99
C ILE A 103 7.43 11.68 2.13
N ILE A 104 6.96 11.50 3.36
CA ILE A 104 7.75 11.82 4.57
C ILE A 104 8.22 10.57 5.32
N GLY A 105 7.85 9.39 4.87
CA GLY A 105 8.29 8.14 5.47
C GLY A 105 7.56 6.92 4.95
N GLU A 106 7.78 5.82 5.64
CA GLU A 106 7.17 4.53 5.35
C GLU A 106 6.93 3.78 6.66
N THR A 107 5.89 2.95 6.70
CA THR A 107 5.61 2.15 7.89
C THR A 107 6.70 1.10 8.07
N PRO A 108 7.05 0.75 9.32
CA PRO A 108 7.93 -0.38 9.60
C PRO A 108 7.34 -1.68 9.04
N SER A 109 8.18 -2.68 8.80
CA SER A 109 7.71 -4.03 8.43
C SER A 109 7.60 -4.88 9.68
N LEU A 110 6.38 -5.19 10.09
CA LEU A 110 6.13 -6.12 11.20
C LEU A 110 5.73 -7.46 10.58
N GLN A 111 6.73 -8.33 10.35
CA GLN A 111 6.50 -9.63 9.75
C GLN A 111 5.40 -10.39 10.49
N TYR A 112 4.45 -10.97 9.75
CA TYR A 112 3.32 -11.76 10.29
C TYR A 112 2.33 -10.98 11.17
N VAL A 113 2.42 -9.65 11.21
CA VAL A 113 1.47 -8.80 11.93
C VAL A 113 0.60 -8.04 10.93
N ALA A 114 -0.65 -7.79 11.30
CA ALA A 114 -1.56 -7.02 10.47
C ALA A 114 -1.06 -5.58 10.27
N ARG A 115 -1.29 -5.03 9.07
CA ARG A 115 -0.80 -3.70 8.65
C ARG A 115 -1.24 -2.55 9.55
N TYR A 116 -2.37 -2.67 10.23
CA TYR A 116 -2.81 -1.67 11.20
C TYR A 116 -1.83 -1.48 12.37
N HIS A 117 -1.08 -2.51 12.77
CA HIS A 117 -0.04 -2.37 13.78
C HIS A 117 1.19 -1.62 13.26
N GLU A 118 1.53 -1.78 11.98
CA GLU A 118 2.63 -1.03 11.37
C GLU A 118 2.32 0.47 11.35
N ILE A 119 1.06 0.81 11.03
CA ILE A 119 0.55 2.19 11.07
C ILE A 119 0.57 2.73 12.50
N ASP A 120 0.03 1.99 13.47
CA ASP A 120 0.04 2.37 14.88
C ASP A 120 1.47 2.59 15.42
N MET A 121 2.41 1.71 15.05
CA MET A 121 3.82 1.85 15.42
C MET A 121 4.48 3.06 14.77
N TYR A 122 4.14 3.39 13.53
CA TYR A 122 4.63 4.62 12.88
C TYR A 122 4.11 5.87 13.61
N LEU A 123 2.82 5.91 13.95
CA LEU A 123 2.20 7.03 14.66
C LEU A 123 2.77 7.25 16.07
N LYS A 124 3.17 6.18 16.75
CA LYS A 124 3.78 6.21 18.10
C LYS A 124 5.28 6.41 18.08
N ASN A 125 5.92 6.50 16.91
CA ASN A 125 7.37 6.60 16.81
C ASN A 125 7.86 7.96 17.37
N ASP A 126 8.78 7.91 18.34
CA ASP A 126 9.29 9.12 19.01
C ASP A 126 9.90 10.15 18.05
N ASN A 127 10.56 9.72 16.96
CA ASN A 127 11.12 10.65 15.99
C ASN A 127 10.03 11.35 15.18
N VAL A 128 8.96 10.63 14.81
CA VAL A 128 7.78 11.20 14.15
C VAL A 128 7.12 12.19 15.11
N CYS A 129 6.87 11.77 16.35
CA CYS A 129 6.27 12.58 17.41
C CYS A 129 7.12 13.80 17.79
N ALA A 130 8.44 13.75 17.66
CA ALA A 130 9.33 14.87 17.95
C ALA A 130 9.27 15.97 16.88
N ILE A 131 8.99 15.60 15.63
CA ILE A 131 8.99 16.52 14.48
C ILE A 131 7.58 17.03 14.18
N TYR A 132 6.59 16.14 14.25
CA TYR A 132 5.24 16.38 13.74
C TYR A 132 4.19 16.42 14.84
N ASP A 133 3.24 17.32 14.66
CA ASP A 133 1.95 17.36 15.35
C ASP A 133 0.90 16.83 14.37
N VAL A 134 0.59 15.53 14.46
CA VAL A 134 -0.34 14.87 13.53
C VAL A 134 -1.76 15.29 13.88
N ILE A 135 -2.34 16.16 13.06
CA ILE A 135 -3.67 16.73 13.32
C ILE A 135 -4.81 15.85 12.81
N SER A 136 -4.55 15.02 11.79
CA SER A 136 -5.46 14.00 11.28
C SER A 136 -4.69 12.99 10.43
N TRP A 137 -5.24 11.80 10.26
CA TRP A 137 -4.67 10.80 9.37
C TRP A 137 -5.75 9.87 8.82
N VAL A 138 -5.46 9.28 7.66
CA VAL A 138 -6.31 8.28 6.99
C VAL A 138 -5.43 7.21 6.36
N ALA A 139 -5.81 5.95 6.51
CA ALA A 139 -5.29 4.83 5.74
C ALA A 139 -6.22 4.50 4.57
N VAL A 140 -5.63 4.23 3.40
CA VAL A 140 -6.34 3.79 2.19
C VAL A 140 -5.74 2.48 1.73
N ASP A 141 -6.54 1.43 1.78
CA ASP A 141 -6.08 0.04 1.64
C ASP A 141 -7.24 -0.85 1.16
N ASP A 142 -6.97 -1.92 0.42
CA ASP A 142 -7.99 -2.89 0.02
C ASP A 142 -8.21 -4.00 1.08
N LEU A 143 -7.20 -4.22 1.94
CA LEU A 143 -7.29 -5.15 3.07
C LEU A 143 -8.25 -4.62 4.14
N PRO A 144 -9.01 -5.50 4.82
CA PRO A 144 -9.92 -5.08 5.88
C PRO A 144 -9.17 -4.78 7.19
N LEU A 145 -8.50 -3.62 7.26
CA LEU A 145 -7.66 -3.21 8.40
C LEU A 145 -8.42 -3.10 9.74
N ASN A 146 -9.75 -3.04 9.69
CA ASN A 146 -10.65 -2.95 10.85
C ASN A 146 -11.41 -4.25 11.15
N ARG A 147 -11.00 -5.41 10.59
CA ARG A 147 -11.71 -6.70 10.79
C ARG A 147 -11.59 -7.21 12.24
N SER A 148 -10.46 -6.98 12.90
CA SER A 148 -10.25 -7.34 14.31
C SER A 148 -10.72 -6.23 15.24
N ALA A 149 -10.97 -6.56 16.52
CA ALA A 149 -11.33 -5.56 17.53
C ALA A 149 -10.23 -4.50 17.72
N GLU A 150 -8.97 -4.92 17.69
CA GLU A 150 -7.80 -4.02 17.76
C GLU A 150 -7.69 -3.14 16.52
N GLY A 151 -7.85 -3.73 15.33
CA GLY A 151 -7.88 -3.00 14.08
C GLY A 151 -9.00 -1.97 14.08
N GLN A 152 -10.19 -2.32 14.56
CA GLN A 152 -11.30 -1.38 14.71
C GLN A 152 -10.96 -0.26 15.70
N ALA A 153 -10.33 -0.56 16.83
CA ALA A 153 -9.94 0.46 17.81
C ALA A 153 -8.95 1.48 17.23
N ILE A 154 -8.04 1.05 16.35
CA ILE A 154 -7.04 1.92 15.71
C ILE A 154 -7.64 2.66 14.49
N MET A 155 -8.43 1.97 13.67
CA MET A 155 -8.87 2.44 12.35
C MET A 155 -10.19 3.21 12.35
N ASN A 156 -10.95 3.20 13.45
CA ASN A 156 -12.25 3.87 13.51
C ASN A 156 -12.13 5.37 13.24
N GLY A 157 -12.79 5.85 12.17
CA GLY A 157 -12.70 7.24 11.72
C GLY A 157 -11.43 7.60 10.94
N HIS A 158 -10.58 6.62 10.63
CA HIS A 158 -9.27 6.83 10.00
C HIS A 158 -8.99 5.88 8.84
N PHE A 159 -9.99 5.17 8.32
CA PHE A 159 -9.78 4.15 7.31
C PHE A 159 -10.83 4.21 6.20
N VAL A 160 -10.35 4.21 4.96
CA VAL A 160 -11.17 4.06 3.75
C VAL A 160 -10.72 2.80 3.04
N ARG A 161 -11.65 1.86 2.91
CA ARG A 161 -11.37 0.56 2.28
C ARG A 161 -11.70 0.62 0.79
N THR A 162 -10.73 0.36 -0.07
CA THR A 162 -10.96 0.23 -1.52
C THR A 162 -11.35 -1.20 -1.89
N SER A 163 -11.67 -1.42 -3.17
CA SER A 163 -11.91 -2.75 -3.72
C SER A 163 -10.71 -3.17 -4.57
N PHE A 164 -10.18 -4.36 -4.32
CA PHE A 164 -9.13 -4.97 -5.14
C PHE A 164 -9.49 -5.04 -6.63
N THR A 165 -10.77 -5.20 -6.96
CA THR A 165 -11.27 -5.30 -8.34
C THR A 165 -11.29 -3.96 -9.07
N THR A 166 -11.48 -2.83 -8.38
CA THR A 166 -11.64 -1.52 -9.02
C THR A 166 -10.58 -0.49 -8.64
N GLY A 167 -9.79 -0.75 -7.61
CA GLY A 167 -8.93 0.23 -6.97
C GLY A 167 -9.70 1.36 -6.31
N MET A 168 -9.00 2.46 -6.03
CA MET A 168 -9.58 3.68 -5.44
C MET A 168 -10.49 4.40 -6.44
N THR A 169 -11.75 4.60 -6.05
CA THR A 169 -12.79 5.31 -6.80
C THR A 169 -12.81 6.81 -6.46
N GLU A 170 -13.67 7.58 -7.15
CA GLU A 170 -13.89 8.99 -6.78
C GLU A 170 -14.56 9.13 -5.41
N ASP A 171 -15.42 8.20 -5.00
CA ASP A 171 -16.10 8.30 -3.71
C ASP A 171 -15.14 7.99 -2.56
N ASP A 172 -14.25 7.00 -2.74
CA ASP A 172 -13.16 6.74 -1.79
C ASP A 172 -12.28 7.99 -1.62
N MET A 173 -11.89 8.63 -2.72
CA MET A 173 -11.12 9.88 -2.70
C MET A 173 -11.85 10.99 -1.91
N LYS A 174 -13.17 11.15 -2.14
CA LYS A 174 -13.97 12.16 -1.41
C LYS A 174 -14.03 11.86 0.09
N GLU A 175 -14.18 10.59 0.45
CA GLU A 175 -14.20 10.14 1.84
C GLU A 175 -12.86 10.40 2.54
N VAL A 176 -11.73 10.08 1.88
CA VAL A 176 -10.39 10.40 2.39
C VAL A 176 -10.25 11.89 2.67
N ILE A 177 -10.64 12.75 1.72
CA ILE A 177 -10.57 14.21 1.90
C ILE A 177 -11.45 14.66 3.08
N ALA A 178 -12.66 14.12 3.20
CA ALA A 178 -13.59 14.43 4.29
C ALA A 178 -13.01 14.07 5.66
N LEU A 179 -12.46 12.87 5.80
CA LEU A 179 -11.81 12.41 7.02
C LEU A 179 -10.57 13.24 7.37
N LEU A 180 -9.69 13.53 6.40
CA LEU A 180 -8.50 14.36 6.65
C LEU A 180 -8.85 15.80 7.07
N LEU A 181 -9.97 16.34 6.58
CA LEU A 181 -10.43 17.69 6.91
C LEU A 181 -11.39 17.74 8.12
N HIS A 182 -11.76 16.61 8.71
CA HIS A 182 -12.82 16.49 9.71
C HIS A 182 -14.14 17.16 9.27
N LYS A 183 -14.56 16.90 8.03
CA LYS A 183 -15.80 17.41 7.44
C LYS A 183 -16.68 16.26 6.97
N GLN A 184 -17.97 16.53 6.78
CA GLN A 184 -18.81 15.61 6.02
C GLN A 184 -18.58 15.83 4.52
N VAL A 185 -18.73 14.77 3.71
CA VAL A 185 -18.59 14.84 2.24
C VAL A 185 -19.49 15.91 1.62
N LYS A 186 -20.72 16.06 2.14
CA LYS A 186 -21.71 17.06 1.70
C LYS A 186 -21.30 18.50 2.00
N ASP A 187 -20.41 18.72 2.97
CA ASP A 187 -19.97 20.05 3.40
C ASP A 187 -18.72 20.52 2.63
N ILE A 188 -18.20 19.70 1.71
CA ILE A 188 -17.07 20.04 0.84
C ILE A 188 -17.60 20.67 -0.45
N ASN A 189 -17.09 21.84 -0.79
CA ASN A 189 -17.42 22.50 -2.05
C ASN A 189 -16.65 21.87 -3.22
N TRP A 190 -17.16 20.77 -3.78
CA TRP A 190 -16.59 20.04 -4.93
C TRP A 190 -16.46 20.86 -6.23
N ASN A 191 -17.11 22.01 -6.33
CA ASN A 191 -16.97 22.90 -7.51
C ASN A 191 -15.76 23.82 -7.41
N ALA A 192 -15.30 24.12 -6.19
CA ALA A 192 -13.98 24.71 -5.99
C ALA A 192 -12.85 23.72 -6.30
N ILE A 193 -13.20 22.44 -6.55
CA ILE A 193 -12.24 21.33 -6.55
C ILE A 193 -11.66 20.99 -7.93
N VAL A 194 -12.41 21.30 -8.98
CA VAL A 194 -11.94 21.11 -10.34
C VAL A 194 -10.88 22.18 -10.61
N PRO A 195 -9.65 21.81 -11.01
CA PRO A 195 -8.74 22.82 -11.55
C PRO A 195 -9.46 23.48 -12.73
N GLN A 196 -9.88 24.73 -12.55
CA GLN A 196 -10.21 25.59 -13.66
C GLN A 196 -8.94 25.72 -14.49
N LYS A 197 -8.80 24.91 -15.55
CA LYS A 197 -8.15 25.36 -16.79
C LYS A 197 -8.30 24.37 -17.93
N PRO A 198 -8.58 24.95 -19.10
CA PRO A 198 -7.56 25.03 -20.13
C PRO A 198 -7.01 26.46 -20.15
N ILE A 199 -5.71 26.65 -19.94
CA ILE A 199 -5.09 27.87 -20.51
C ILE A 199 -5.12 27.60 -22.01
N PRO A 200 -5.74 28.47 -22.83
CA PRO A 200 -5.70 28.29 -24.26
C PRO A 200 -4.24 28.22 -24.70
N SER A 201 -3.92 27.16 -25.45
CA SER A 201 -2.70 27.10 -26.24
C SER A 201 -2.62 28.37 -27.07
N LYS A 202 -1.72 29.30 -26.71
CA LYS A 202 -1.24 30.26 -27.70
C LYS A 202 -0.48 29.44 -28.72
N SER A 203 -1.19 29.11 -29.80
CA SER A 203 -0.66 28.68 -31.07
C SER A 203 0.52 29.58 -31.43
N VAL A 204 1.74 29.11 -31.16
CA VAL A 204 2.94 29.67 -31.76
C VAL A 204 2.87 29.28 -33.23
N LYS A 205 2.51 30.25 -34.08
CA LYS A 205 2.72 30.12 -35.52
C LYS A 205 4.22 29.90 -35.73
N PRO A 206 4.67 28.86 -36.45
CA PRO A 206 6.06 28.81 -36.86
C PRO A 206 6.31 29.96 -37.82
N ALA A 207 7.24 30.84 -37.46
CA ALA A 207 7.82 31.79 -38.40
C ALA A 207 8.62 30.98 -39.42
N ILE A 208 8.07 30.85 -40.63
CA ILE A 208 8.82 30.41 -41.81
C ILE A 208 9.70 31.59 -42.19
N GLU A 209 10.98 31.51 -41.84
CA GLU A 209 12.01 32.42 -42.32
C GLU A 209 12.49 31.88 -43.67
N GLU A 210 11.97 32.44 -44.76
CA GLU A 210 12.47 32.19 -46.12
C GLU A 210 13.88 32.76 -46.27
N LYS A 211 14.90 31.89 -46.13
CA LYS A 211 16.24 32.18 -46.64
C LYS A 211 16.30 31.81 -48.13
N LYS A 212 16.27 32.83 -48.98
CA LYS A 212 16.79 32.77 -50.35
C LYS A 212 18.27 32.39 -50.29
N MET A 213 18.65 31.29 -50.94
CA MET A 213 20.04 30.97 -51.26
C MET A 213 20.21 30.97 -52.77
N ASP A 214 21.11 31.85 -53.20
CA ASP A 214 21.52 32.05 -54.58
C ASP A 214 22.34 30.87 -55.12
N ALA A 215 22.15 30.61 -56.40
CA ALA A 215 22.85 29.62 -57.20
C ALA A 215 24.29 30.06 -57.55
N LYS A 216 25.22 29.10 -57.53
CA LYS A 216 26.36 28.90 -58.46
C LYS A 216 27.11 27.64 -58.03
N SER A 217 27.00 26.55 -58.80
CA SER A 217 27.93 26.16 -59.88
C SER A 217 29.24 25.56 -59.37
N SER A 218 29.38 24.23 -59.45
CA SER A 218 30.41 23.55 -60.27
C SER A 218 30.46 22.03 -60.00
N ILE A 219 30.36 21.26 -61.08
CA ILE A 219 30.65 19.81 -61.20
C ILE A 219 32.18 19.66 -61.40
N PRO A 220 32.86 18.58 -60.95
CA PRO A 220 33.18 17.51 -61.90
C PRO A 220 33.14 16.06 -61.36
N THR A 221 32.64 15.22 -62.27
CA THR A 221 32.84 13.78 -62.59
C THR A 221 34.02 12.99 -62.01
N GLY A 222 33.76 11.69 -61.77
CA GLY A 222 34.72 10.57 -61.81
C GLY A 222 34.36 9.48 -60.79
N SER A 223 33.89 8.27 -61.12
CA SER A 223 34.50 7.15 -61.85
C SER A 223 34.71 5.94 -60.90
N THR A 224 34.01 4.84 -61.19
CA THR A 224 34.42 3.43 -61.05
C THR A 224 34.88 2.86 -59.69
N SER A 225 34.15 1.87 -59.17
CA SER A 225 34.64 0.47 -59.07
C SER A 225 33.61 -0.45 -58.38
N ARG A 226 33.63 -1.71 -58.79
CA ARG A 226 32.80 -2.87 -58.40
C ARG A 226 33.79 -3.94 -57.84
N PRO A 227 33.34 -5.16 -57.47
CA PRO A 227 32.85 -5.70 -56.18
C PRO A 227 33.93 -6.61 -55.49
N PRO A 228 33.63 -7.54 -54.53
CA PRO A 228 32.86 -8.80 -54.72
C PRO A 228 31.86 -9.13 -53.56
N LYS A 229 30.66 -9.66 -53.84
CA LYS A 229 30.24 -11.08 -53.76
C LYS A 229 30.81 -11.89 -52.59
N ASN A 230 29.93 -12.39 -51.71
CA ASN A 230 30.04 -13.74 -51.16
C ASN A 230 28.66 -14.36 -50.88
N ASN A 231 28.51 -15.59 -51.37
CA ASN A 231 27.41 -16.52 -51.21
C ASN A 231 27.50 -17.24 -49.87
N LEU A 232 26.35 -17.60 -49.29
CA LEU A 232 26.06 -18.80 -48.49
C LEU A 232 24.59 -18.64 -48.01
N ALA A 233 23.73 -19.64 -47.87
CA ALA A 233 23.56 -20.99 -48.40
C ALA A 233 22.15 -21.39 -47.92
N VAL A 234 21.39 -22.04 -48.80
CA VAL A 234 20.01 -22.47 -48.57
C VAL A 234 20.01 -23.72 -47.68
N GLY A 235 19.15 -23.76 -46.68
CA GLY A 235 18.87 -24.95 -45.86
C GLY A 235 17.37 -25.10 -45.63
N GLU A 236 16.68 -25.74 -46.57
CA GLU A 236 15.33 -26.25 -46.38
C GLU A 236 15.38 -27.46 -45.43
N PHE A 237 14.66 -27.38 -44.31
CA PHE A 237 14.35 -28.53 -43.46
C PHE A 237 12.88 -28.91 -43.67
N VAL A 238 12.67 -29.99 -44.43
CA VAL A 238 11.40 -30.70 -44.52
C VAL A 238 11.37 -31.69 -43.36
N VAL A 239 10.43 -31.52 -42.44
CA VAL A 239 10.11 -32.52 -41.40
C VAL A 239 8.76 -33.15 -41.75
N GLU A 240 8.81 -34.33 -42.36
CA GLU A 240 7.67 -35.24 -42.46
C GLU A 240 7.33 -35.76 -41.06
N ARG A 241 6.16 -35.37 -40.51
CA ARG A 241 5.56 -36.09 -39.38
C ARG A 241 4.61 -37.15 -39.92
N LYS A 242 5.00 -38.41 -39.71
CA LYS A 242 4.11 -39.58 -39.79
C LYS A 242 2.99 -39.43 -38.76
N VAL A 243 1.75 -39.43 -39.24
CA VAL A 243 0.55 -39.62 -38.42
C VAL A 243 0.42 -41.11 -38.15
N SER A 244 0.54 -41.52 -36.89
CA SER A 244 0.20 -42.87 -36.43
C SER A 244 -1.19 -42.86 -35.80
N GLU A 245 -2.08 -43.65 -36.39
CA GLU A 245 -3.44 -43.93 -35.92
C GLU A 245 -3.40 -44.61 -34.53
N ILE A 246 -4.25 -44.14 -33.60
CA ILE A 246 -4.54 -44.82 -32.33
C ILE A 246 -6.05 -45.15 -32.30
N PRO A 247 -6.45 -46.39 -31.99
CA PRO A 247 -7.83 -46.82 -32.06
C PRO A 247 -8.66 -46.47 -30.81
N GLY A 248 -9.90 -46.04 -31.07
CA GLY A 248 -11.13 -46.34 -30.32
C GLY A 248 -11.12 -46.27 -28.79
N LYS A 249 -11.69 -45.20 -28.23
CA LYS A 249 -12.28 -45.23 -26.88
C LYS A 249 -13.79 -45.02 -26.96
N GLN A 250 -14.50 -45.96 -26.34
CA GLN A 250 -15.95 -46.07 -26.29
C GLN A 250 -16.55 -44.97 -25.42
N HIS A 251 -17.66 -44.39 -25.90
CA HIS A 251 -18.50 -43.47 -25.13
C HIS A 251 -19.21 -44.21 -23.99
N SER A 252 -18.89 -43.87 -22.74
CA SER A 252 -19.69 -44.22 -21.57
C SER A 252 -20.63 -43.07 -21.22
N THR A 253 -21.92 -43.35 -21.25
CA THR A 253 -23.02 -42.41 -21.00
C THR A 253 -23.12 -42.15 -19.49
N PHE A 254 -22.79 -40.95 -19.04
CA PHE A 254 -22.97 -40.53 -17.64
C PHE A 254 -24.35 -39.89 -17.49
N GLN A 255 -25.25 -40.51 -16.70
CA GLN A 255 -26.50 -39.87 -16.28
C GLN A 255 -26.30 -39.13 -14.94
N PRO A 256 -26.86 -37.92 -14.77
CA PRO A 256 -26.75 -37.19 -13.53
C PRO A 256 -27.69 -37.76 -12.46
N LYS A 257 -27.13 -38.16 -11.31
CA LYS A 257 -27.90 -38.48 -10.10
C LYS A 257 -28.32 -37.18 -9.39
N GLN A 258 -29.60 -37.14 -9.03
CA GLN A 258 -30.27 -36.11 -8.22
C GLN A 258 -29.59 -35.94 -6.84
N PRO A 259 -29.57 -34.72 -6.27
CA PRO A 259 -28.99 -34.49 -4.94
C PRO A 259 -29.94 -34.96 -3.82
N VAL A 260 -29.40 -35.83 -2.96
CA VAL A 260 -30.02 -36.23 -1.69
C VAL A 260 -29.74 -35.15 -0.65
N GLY A 261 -30.80 -34.59 -0.07
CA GLY A 261 -30.70 -33.59 0.99
C GLY A 261 -30.20 -34.18 2.31
N ASN A 262 -29.23 -33.52 2.93
CA ASN A 262 -28.83 -33.79 4.31
C ASN A 262 -29.09 -32.56 5.19
N ASN A 263 -30.09 -32.72 6.05
CA ASN A 263 -30.35 -31.88 7.21
C ASN A 263 -29.29 -32.17 8.29
N ASN A 264 -28.46 -31.18 8.64
CA ASN A 264 -27.71 -31.17 9.90
C ASN A 264 -28.10 -29.93 10.70
N GLN A 265 -29.07 -30.10 11.60
CA GLN A 265 -29.37 -29.13 12.66
C GLN A 265 -28.32 -29.25 13.76
N ILE A 266 -27.38 -28.32 13.80
CA ILE A 266 -26.52 -28.11 14.97
C ILE A 266 -27.25 -27.18 15.92
N ALA A 267 -27.74 -27.73 17.03
CA ALA A 267 -28.40 -26.99 18.09
C ALA A 267 -27.43 -25.96 18.70
N ARG A 268 -27.68 -24.67 18.48
CA ARG A 268 -26.97 -23.57 19.14
C ARG A 268 -27.53 -23.42 20.56
N LYS A 269 -26.68 -23.59 21.58
CA LYS A 269 -27.04 -23.23 22.96
C LYS A 269 -27.25 -21.71 23.07
N PRO A 270 -28.21 -21.23 23.86
CA PRO A 270 -28.48 -19.80 23.97
C PRO A 270 -27.33 -19.03 24.62
N ILE A 271 -27.04 -17.84 24.08
CA ILE A 271 -26.01 -16.88 24.53
C ILE A 271 -26.16 -16.48 26.03
N SER A 272 -27.31 -16.74 26.64
CA SER A 272 -27.56 -16.49 28.07
C SER A 272 -26.72 -17.37 29.00
N GLU A 273 -26.39 -18.60 28.63
CA GLU A 273 -25.54 -19.48 29.44
C GLU A 273 -24.07 -19.03 29.47
N PHE A 274 -23.59 -18.44 28.38
CA PHE A 274 -22.21 -17.94 28.29
C PHE A 274 -21.98 -16.71 29.17
N ARG A 275 -23.00 -15.84 29.29
CA ARG A 275 -22.96 -14.65 30.16
C ARG A 275 -22.99 -15.01 31.66
N LYS A 276 -23.60 -16.15 32.03
CA LYS A 276 -23.63 -16.61 33.43
C LYS A 276 -22.25 -17.09 33.90
N LYS A 277 -21.55 -17.88 33.08
CA LYS A 277 -20.19 -18.35 33.37
C LYS A 277 -19.14 -17.24 33.44
N LEU A 278 -19.33 -16.15 32.69
CA LEU A 278 -18.41 -14.99 32.74
C LEU A 278 -18.56 -14.18 34.04
N LYS A 279 -19.78 -14.08 34.59
CA LYS A 279 -20.03 -13.39 35.86
C LYS A 279 -19.55 -14.19 37.07
N GLU A 280 -19.67 -15.51 37.04
CA GLU A 280 -19.14 -16.38 38.11
C GLU A 280 -17.60 -16.31 38.18
N LYS A 281 -16.89 -16.22 37.04
CA LYS A 281 -15.42 -16.07 37.03
C LYS A 281 -14.89 -14.71 37.50
N GLN A 282 -15.67 -13.63 37.38
CA GLN A 282 -15.23 -12.29 37.81
C GLN A 282 -15.35 -12.08 39.33
N ASN A 283 -16.19 -12.86 40.02
CA ASN A 283 -16.36 -12.74 41.47
C ASN A 283 -15.27 -13.49 42.27
N ASP A 284 -14.59 -14.46 41.66
CA ASP A 284 -13.52 -15.22 42.34
C ASP A 284 -12.17 -14.49 42.40
N THR A 285 -12.03 -13.31 41.77
CA THR A 285 -10.74 -12.59 41.66
C THR A 285 -10.59 -11.37 42.58
N LEU A 286 -11.57 -11.09 43.45
CA LEU A 286 -11.53 -9.97 44.40
C LEU A 286 -11.54 -10.47 45.84
N ASN A 287 -10.43 -11.07 46.28
CA ASN A 287 -10.02 -11.11 47.70
C ASN A 287 -8.66 -11.83 47.85
N VAL A 288 -7.56 -11.17 47.52
CA VAL A 288 -6.23 -11.53 48.05
C VAL A 288 -5.42 -10.25 48.26
N THR A 289 -5.33 -9.78 49.49
CA THR A 289 -4.30 -8.84 49.96
C THR A 289 -3.22 -9.63 50.69
N GLN A 290 -2.06 -9.80 50.04
CA GLN A 290 -0.79 -10.21 50.67
C GLN A 290 0.37 -9.48 49.96
N PRO A 291 1.51 -9.25 50.64
CA PRO A 291 2.57 -8.36 50.17
C PRO A 291 3.40 -9.00 49.05
N ILE A 292 3.91 -8.13 48.18
CA ILE A 292 4.64 -8.42 46.95
C ILE A 292 6.09 -8.82 47.27
N ASP A 293 6.49 -10.02 46.86
CA ASP A 293 7.89 -10.36 46.55
C ASP A 293 7.95 -11.57 45.60
N ASP A 294 7.50 -11.42 44.35
CA ASP A 294 7.78 -12.37 43.25
C ASP A 294 7.28 -11.87 41.87
N THR A 295 7.69 -10.64 41.48
CA THR A 295 7.27 -10.03 40.20
C THR A 295 7.83 -10.74 38.96
N ASP A 296 8.94 -11.45 39.07
CA ASP A 296 9.61 -12.07 37.91
C ASP A 296 8.93 -13.36 37.43
N GLN A 297 8.30 -14.11 38.32
CA GLN A 297 7.57 -15.34 37.93
C GLN A 297 6.22 -15.03 37.26
N LEU A 298 5.54 -13.96 37.68
CA LEU A 298 4.28 -13.53 37.07
C LEU A 298 4.48 -12.97 35.66
N VAL A 299 5.54 -12.21 35.43
CA VAL A 299 5.90 -11.71 34.08
C VAL A 299 6.28 -12.87 33.16
N THR A 300 7.03 -13.87 33.67
CA THR A 300 7.40 -15.05 32.88
C THR A 300 6.19 -15.90 32.49
N ASN A 301 5.24 -16.09 33.40
CA ASN A 301 4.02 -16.86 33.13
C ASN A 301 3.03 -16.10 32.23
N TYR A 302 2.97 -14.77 32.33
CA TYR A 302 2.18 -13.94 31.42
C TYR A 302 2.73 -14.02 29.99
N ASN A 303 4.05 -13.89 29.82
CA ASN A 303 4.71 -13.95 28.52
C ASN A 303 4.55 -15.32 27.82
N LYS A 304 4.67 -16.43 28.58
CA LYS A 304 4.44 -17.78 28.02
C LYS A 304 3.00 -18.01 27.57
N ARG A 305 2.03 -17.44 28.29
CA ARG A 305 0.61 -17.56 27.95
C ARG A 305 0.28 -16.78 26.68
N THR A 306 0.83 -15.57 26.53
CA THR A 306 0.68 -14.78 25.31
C THR A 306 1.36 -15.43 24.10
N GLU A 307 2.51 -16.07 24.27
CA GLU A 307 3.19 -16.77 23.16
C GLU A 307 2.38 -17.97 22.64
N THR A 308 1.73 -18.71 23.53
CA THR A 308 0.88 -19.86 23.15
C THR A 308 -0.39 -19.38 22.43
N GLU A 309 -1.03 -18.32 22.93
CA GLU A 309 -2.24 -17.75 22.33
C GLU A 309 -1.94 -17.11 20.95
N ILE A 310 -0.78 -16.45 20.81
CA ILE A 310 -0.30 -15.92 19.51
C ILE A 310 0.03 -17.04 18.53
N SER A 311 0.67 -18.12 18.99
CA SER A 311 0.99 -19.30 18.16
C SER A 311 -0.28 -19.99 17.63
N GLU A 312 -1.30 -20.17 18.48
CA GLU A 312 -2.58 -20.75 18.08
C GLU A 312 -3.35 -19.86 17.10
N MET A 313 -3.30 -18.54 17.29
CA MET A 313 -3.95 -17.57 16.40
C MET A 313 -3.26 -17.54 15.02
N ASN A 314 -1.93 -17.57 15.00
CA ASN A 314 -1.12 -17.68 13.78
C ASN A 314 -1.36 -18.99 13.02
N SER A 315 -1.51 -20.11 13.74
CA SER A 315 -1.83 -21.41 13.14
C SER A 315 -3.20 -21.41 12.43
N LYS A 316 -4.22 -20.81 13.06
CA LYS A 316 -5.56 -20.67 12.45
C LYS A 316 -5.55 -19.74 11.24
N GLN A 317 -4.80 -18.64 11.29
CA GLN A 317 -4.69 -17.70 10.19
C GLN A 317 -3.92 -18.32 9.00
N MET A 318 -2.87 -19.09 9.25
CA MET A 318 -2.15 -19.86 8.21
C MET A 318 -3.06 -20.89 7.52
N GLN A 319 -3.95 -21.56 8.26
CA GLN A 319 -4.94 -22.46 7.65
C GLN A 319 -5.94 -21.70 6.77
N GLU A 320 -6.39 -20.50 7.16
CA GLU A 320 -7.32 -19.68 6.36
C GLU A 320 -6.65 -19.11 5.09
N TYR A 321 -5.36 -18.74 5.15
CA TYR A 321 -4.60 -18.25 3.99
C TYR A 321 -4.11 -19.37 3.05
N GLY A 322 -3.68 -20.51 3.59
CA GLY A 322 -3.29 -21.68 2.79
C GLY A 322 -4.47 -22.22 1.97
N PHE A 323 -5.67 -22.23 2.55
CA PHE A 323 -6.90 -22.61 1.86
C PHE A 323 -7.24 -21.67 0.69
N ARG A 324 -6.90 -20.37 0.81
CA ARG A 324 -7.10 -19.40 -0.28
C ARG A 324 -6.06 -19.54 -1.39
N SER A 325 -4.82 -19.92 -1.10
CA SER A 325 -3.82 -20.17 -2.15
C SER A 325 -4.06 -21.47 -2.91
N GLU A 326 -4.55 -22.51 -2.24
CA GLU A 326 -4.93 -23.77 -2.91
C GLU A 326 -6.13 -23.57 -3.85
N ILE A 327 -7.17 -22.84 -3.43
CA ILE A 327 -8.31 -22.53 -4.30
C ILE A 327 -7.89 -21.74 -5.55
N LEU A 328 -6.90 -20.84 -5.43
CA LEU A 328 -6.37 -20.08 -6.57
C LEU A 328 -5.48 -20.93 -7.48
N MET A 329 -4.75 -21.91 -6.96
CA MET A 329 -3.94 -22.83 -7.76
C MET A 329 -4.79 -23.88 -8.49
N ASP A 330 -5.82 -24.43 -7.84
CA ASP A 330 -6.72 -25.41 -8.46
C ASP A 330 -7.59 -24.78 -9.56
N SER A 331 -7.96 -23.51 -9.40
CA SER A 331 -8.68 -22.76 -10.44
C SER A 331 -7.79 -22.42 -11.65
N GLN A 332 -6.46 -22.40 -11.49
CA GLN A 332 -5.50 -22.19 -12.57
C GLN A 332 -5.28 -23.47 -13.37
N ILE A 333 -5.19 -24.63 -12.70
CA ILE A 333 -5.04 -25.96 -13.33
C ILE A 333 -6.26 -26.31 -14.19
N LEU A 334 -7.47 -25.96 -13.74
CA LEU A 334 -8.71 -26.21 -14.49
C LEU A 334 -8.87 -25.33 -15.75
N MET A 335 -8.11 -24.23 -15.88
CA MET A 335 -8.14 -23.36 -17.07
C MET A 335 -7.12 -23.80 -18.13
N ASP A 336 -6.02 -24.44 -17.74
CA ASP A 336 -5.00 -24.92 -18.67
C ASP A 336 -5.39 -26.24 -19.37
N ASP A 337 -6.29 -27.03 -18.78
CA ASP A 337 -6.84 -28.27 -19.39
C ASP A 337 -7.99 -28.01 -20.39
N ALA A 338 -8.38 -26.74 -20.59
CA ALA A 338 -9.48 -26.34 -21.48
C ALA A 338 -9.03 -25.65 -22.78
N GLN A 339 -7.72 -25.64 -23.08
CA GLN A 339 -7.13 -25.20 -24.36
C GLN A 339 -6.47 -26.37 -25.08
#